data_AF-A0A9I9DV89-F1
#
_entry.id   AF-A0A9I9DV89-F1
#
_cell.length_a   1.000
_cell.length_b   1.000
_cell.length_c   1.000
_cell.angle_alpha   90.00
_cell.angle_beta   90.00
_cell.angle_gamma   90.00
#
_symmetry.space_group_name_H-M   'P 1'
#
loop_
_entity.id
_entity.type
_entity.pdbx_description
1 polymer ?
#
loop_
_entity_poly.entity_id
_entity_poly.type
_entity_poly.pdbx_seq_one_letter_code
_entity_poly.pdbx_strand_id
1 'polypeptide(L)'
;MYGKQPLTEALMKYQEIIAKTSPYNEGAEKTPFDGLMPEQGRKERPLKMVVINEVAIQLFEDKSGDLLAIIFGETLKREEEQKDQEERKRLDKEKVEKERANKESIKREESKEKEREERPKQEKERKEKEEREKRDRMEKAKEERKKKEDEKKKKEKDEARRKKKEVPEEAQEETVKKEGTSSPIVKTEFERSAKKTQEKTEKVKFRLLKIKVKA
;
A
#
# COMPACT_ATOMS: atom_id res chain seq x y z
N MET A 1 31.23 -9.06 30.45
CA MET A 1 32.20 -9.89 31.17
C MET A 1 33.29 -10.32 30.19
N TYR A 2 34.38 -9.54 30.07
CA TYR A 2 35.52 -9.90 29.22
C TYR A 2 36.77 -9.63 30.04
N GLY A 3 37.56 -10.66 30.38
CA GLY A 3 38.71 -10.42 31.25
C GLY A 3 39.55 -11.61 31.68
N LYS A 4 39.70 -12.66 30.84
CA LYS A 4 40.66 -13.75 31.15
C LYS A 4 41.46 -14.25 29.94
N GLN A 5 40.85 -14.33 28.77
CA GLN A 5 41.51 -14.86 27.56
C GLN A 5 42.71 -14.04 27.04
N PRO A 6 42.70 -12.69 27.00
CA PRO A 6 43.78 -11.96 26.34
C PRO A 6 45.10 -11.98 27.13
N LEU A 7 45.05 -12.09 28.46
CA LEU A 7 46.25 -12.11 29.30
C LEU A 7 47.03 -13.42 29.18
N THR A 8 46.32 -14.55 29.15
CA THR A 8 46.94 -15.88 28.98
C THR A 8 47.64 -15.98 27.63
N GLU A 9 47.03 -15.42 26.58
CA GLU A 9 47.60 -15.44 25.23
C GLU A 9 48.85 -14.55 25.12
N ALA A 10 48.85 -13.37 25.75
CA ALA A 10 50.01 -12.50 25.83
C ALA A 10 51.16 -13.12 26.65
N LEU A 11 50.85 -13.75 27.79
CA LEU A 11 51.82 -14.46 28.63
C LEU A 11 52.47 -15.63 27.89
N MET A 12 51.68 -16.44 27.16
CA MET A 12 52.24 -17.52 26.35
C MET A 12 53.17 -17.00 25.26
N LYS A 13 52.79 -15.93 24.54
CA LYS A 13 53.65 -15.32 23.52
C LYS A 13 54.96 -14.80 24.11
N TYR A 14 54.91 -14.17 25.28
CA TYR A 14 56.10 -13.68 25.96
C TYR A 14 57.05 -14.83 26.38
N GLN A 15 56.50 -15.92 26.92
CA GLN A 15 57.28 -17.12 27.24
C GLN A 15 57.89 -17.78 26.00
N GLU A 16 57.16 -17.83 24.88
CA GLU A 16 57.65 -18.37 23.62
C GLU A 16 58.82 -17.54 23.05
N ILE A 17 58.75 -16.21 23.18
CA ILE A 17 59.83 -15.31 22.77
C ILE A 17 61.07 -15.51 23.64
N ILE A 18 60.92 -15.65 24.97
CA ILE A 18 62.04 -15.94 25.88
C ILE A 18 62.67 -17.30 25.55
N ALA A 19 61.86 -18.31 25.28
CA ALA A 19 62.35 -19.64 24.92
C ALA A 19 63.15 -19.64 23.60
N LYS A 20 62.72 -18.84 22.61
CA LYS A 20 63.40 -18.72 21.31
C LYS A 20 64.64 -17.81 21.33
N THR A 21 64.70 -16.85 22.24
CA THR A 21 65.81 -15.90 22.36
C THR A 21 66.86 -16.34 23.39
N SER A 22 66.60 -17.42 24.13
CA SER A 22 67.60 -18.06 25.00
C SER A 22 68.65 -18.79 24.15
N PRO A 23 69.94 -18.44 24.25
CA PRO A 23 71.00 -19.06 23.45
C PRO A 23 71.40 -20.47 23.95
N TYR A 24 70.52 -21.16 24.67
CA TYR A 24 70.85 -22.36 25.45
C TYR A 24 69.92 -23.54 25.15
N ASN A 25 69.56 -23.75 23.89
CA ASN A 25 68.88 -24.97 23.45
C ASN A 25 69.56 -25.54 22.21
N GLU A 26 70.78 -26.04 22.40
CA GLU A 26 71.36 -27.04 21.51
C GLU A 26 71.90 -28.17 22.38
N GLY A 27 71.15 -29.28 22.44
CA GLY A 27 71.58 -30.56 23.02
C GLY A 27 71.43 -30.71 24.53
N ALA A 28 70.26 -31.16 25.00
CA ALA A 28 70.11 -31.70 26.36
C ALA A 28 69.67 -33.17 26.29
N GLU A 29 70.67 -34.05 26.13
CA GLU A 29 70.56 -35.46 26.49
C GLU A 29 70.39 -35.60 28.02
N LYS A 30 69.67 -36.65 28.41
CA LYS A 30 69.26 -36.98 29.77
C LYS A 30 70.47 -37.18 30.68
N THR A 31 70.59 -36.41 31.77
CA THR A 31 71.35 -36.83 32.96
C THR A 31 70.63 -36.38 34.25
N PRO A 32 70.68 -37.20 35.32
CA PRO A 32 69.92 -36.97 36.54
C PRO A 32 70.54 -35.84 37.37
N PHE A 33 69.64 -35.05 37.94
CA PHE A 33 69.88 -33.92 38.81
C PHE A 33 70.64 -34.37 40.08
N ASP A 34 71.96 -34.19 40.09
CA ASP A 34 72.78 -34.28 41.30
C ASP A 34 73.58 -32.98 41.47
N GLY A 35 73.73 -32.58 42.73
CA GLY A 35 73.79 -31.20 43.19
C GLY A 35 74.85 -30.29 42.55
N LEU A 36 74.46 -29.04 42.32
CA LEU A 36 75.36 -27.90 42.17
C LEU A 36 74.70 -26.66 42.77
N MET A 37 75.15 -26.29 43.97
CA MET A 37 74.99 -24.94 44.51
C MET A 37 75.63 -23.93 43.54
N PRO A 38 74.94 -22.85 43.12
CA PRO A 38 75.59 -21.79 42.39
C PRO A 38 76.17 -20.76 43.38
N GLU A 39 77.39 -20.98 43.86
CA GLU A 39 78.26 -19.87 44.27
C GLU A 39 79.01 -19.36 43.03
N GLN A 40 78.56 -18.23 42.46
CA GLN A 40 79.41 -17.38 41.61
C GLN A 40 78.77 -16.00 41.41
N GLY A 41 79.15 -15.05 42.27
CA GLY A 41 79.23 -13.61 42.01
C GLY A 41 78.19 -12.95 41.10
N ARG A 42 76.89 -12.99 41.45
CA ARG A 42 75.89 -12.14 40.80
C ARG A 42 75.44 -11.07 41.77
N LYS A 43 75.74 -9.80 41.46
CA LYS A 43 75.12 -8.62 42.10
C LYS A 43 73.62 -8.90 42.23
N GLU A 44 73.08 -8.90 43.44
CA GLU A 44 71.64 -8.99 43.68
C GLU A 44 70.97 -7.86 42.91
N ARG A 45 70.40 -8.16 41.74
CA ARG A 45 69.68 -7.16 40.97
C ARG A 45 68.34 -6.94 41.68
N PRO A 46 67.96 -5.69 41.98
CA PRO A 46 66.69 -5.42 42.64
C PRO A 46 65.53 -5.95 41.78
N LEU A 47 64.76 -6.86 42.37
CA LEU A 47 63.49 -7.34 41.83
C LEU A 47 62.39 -6.39 42.30
N LYS A 48 61.58 -5.92 41.36
CA LYS A 48 60.41 -5.08 41.60
C LYS A 48 59.14 -5.87 41.31
N MET A 49 58.21 -5.84 42.26
CA MET A 49 56.90 -6.42 42.08
C MET A 49 55.99 -5.40 41.38
N VAL A 50 55.39 -5.80 40.26
CA VAL A 50 54.44 -4.99 39.50
C VAL A 50 53.13 -5.76 39.43
N VAL A 51 52.02 -5.12 39.80
CA VAL A 51 50.68 -5.72 39.72
C VAL A 51 49.99 -5.22 38.46
N ILE A 52 49.66 -6.12 37.54
CA ILE A 52 48.99 -5.81 36.28
C ILE A 52 47.71 -6.66 36.21
N ASN A 53 46.55 -6.01 36.09
CA ASN A 53 45.24 -6.68 36.05
C ASN A 53 45.07 -7.72 37.19
N GLU A 54 45.38 -7.31 38.42
CA GLU A 54 45.32 -8.14 39.64
C GLU A 54 46.35 -9.29 39.71
N VAL A 55 47.25 -9.41 38.73
CA VAL A 55 48.34 -10.40 38.74
C VAL A 55 49.64 -9.73 39.19
N ALA A 56 50.22 -10.22 40.29
CA ALA A 56 51.53 -9.77 40.77
C ALA A 56 52.66 -10.49 40.03
N ILE A 57 53.51 -9.73 39.34
CA ILE A 57 54.65 -10.23 38.58
C ILE A 57 55.92 -9.64 39.19
N GLN A 58 56.91 -10.47 39.51
CA GLN A 58 58.24 -10.01 39.90
C GLN A 58 59.12 -9.88 38.66
N LEU A 59 59.65 -8.69 38.44
CA LEU A 59 60.51 -8.37 37.30
C LEU A 59 61.77 -7.67 37.78
N PHE A 60 62.84 -7.80 37.03
CA PHE A 60 64.00 -6.94 37.26
C PHE A 60 63.63 -5.49 36.97
N GLU A 61 64.13 -4.57 37.79
CA GLU A 61 63.80 -3.14 37.69
C GLU A 61 64.10 -2.57 36.30
N ASP A 62 65.19 -3.04 35.67
CA ASP A 62 65.64 -2.69 34.31
C ASP A 62 64.67 -3.09 33.19
N LYS A 63 63.83 -4.13 33.39
CA LYS A 63 62.88 -4.64 32.37
C LYS A 63 61.41 -4.30 32.63
N SER A 64 61.12 -3.73 33.81
CA SER A 64 59.76 -3.40 34.21
C SER A 64 59.12 -2.29 33.34
N GLY A 65 59.92 -1.31 32.90
CA GLY A 65 59.48 -0.23 32.01
C GLY A 65 59.10 -0.73 30.62
N ASP A 66 59.93 -1.58 30.01
CA ASP A 66 59.68 -2.13 28.67
C ASP A 66 58.39 -2.96 28.63
N LEU A 67 58.15 -3.79 29.66
CA LEU A 67 56.92 -4.58 29.73
C LEU A 67 55.68 -3.70 29.85
N LEU A 68 55.72 -2.66 30.69
CA LEU A 68 54.61 -1.71 30.81
C LEU A 68 54.36 -0.98 29.48
N ALA A 69 55.40 -0.55 28.79
CA ALA A 69 55.27 0.11 27.48
C ALA A 69 54.63 -0.81 26.43
N ILE A 70 54.99 -2.10 26.39
CA ILE A 70 54.38 -3.09 25.50
C ILE A 70 52.90 -3.27 25.85
N ILE A 71 52.57 -3.45 27.13
CA ILE A 71 51.19 -3.69 27.58
C ILE A 71 50.33 -2.46 27.32
N PHE A 72 50.79 -1.25 27.67
CA PHE A 72 50.07 -0.02 27.38
C PHE A 72 49.91 0.23 25.88
N GLY A 73 50.96 0.02 25.09
CA GLY A 73 50.91 0.18 23.64
C GLY A 73 49.94 -0.80 22.97
N GLU A 74 49.90 -2.05 23.42
CA GLU A 74 49.01 -3.08 22.87
C GLU A 74 47.55 -2.90 23.33
N THR A 75 47.33 -2.53 24.60
CA THR A 75 45.99 -2.27 25.13
C THR A 75 45.35 -1.03 24.51
N LEU A 76 46.12 0.03 24.29
CA LEU A 76 45.64 1.27 23.66
C LEU A 76 45.14 1.01 22.22
N LYS A 77 45.93 0.30 21.41
CA LYS A 77 45.55 -0.05 20.02
C LYS A 77 44.28 -0.88 19.97
N ARG A 78 44.15 -1.84 20.89
CA ARG A 78 42.97 -2.71 20.95
C ARG A 78 41.71 -1.96 21.40
N GLU A 79 41.85 -0.97 22.28
CA GLU A 79 40.74 -0.12 22.69
C GLU A 79 40.26 0.79 21.55
N GLU A 80 41.18 1.34 20.77
CA GLU A 80 40.86 2.16 19.58
C GLU A 80 40.12 1.34 18.51
N GLU A 81 40.62 0.15 18.17
CA GLU A 81 39.94 -0.76 17.23
C GLU A 81 38.54 -1.17 17.71
N GLN A 82 38.35 -1.33 19.02
CA GLN A 82 37.04 -1.63 19.59
C GLN A 82 36.06 -0.45 19.46
N LYS A 83 36.52 0.77 19.73
CA LYS A 83 35.70 1.98 19.54
C LYS A 83 35.29 2.15 18.09
N ASP A 84 36.22 1.96 17.15
CA ASP A 84 35.95 2.01 15.72
C ASP A 84 34.92 0.96 15.27
N GLN A 85 35.03 -0.27 15.78
CA GLN A 85 34.04 -1.31 15.49
C GLN A 85 32.67 -0.99 16.08
N GLU A 86 32.62 -0.43 17.28
CA GLU A 86 31.36 -0.03 17.91
C GLU A 86 30.70 1.12 17.15
N GLU A 87 31.47 2.13 16.72
CA GLU A 87 30.97 3.24 15.92
C GLU A 87 30.41 2.77 14.58
N ARG A 88 31.11 1.86 13.88
CA ARG A 88 30.59 1.25 12.63
C ARG A 88 29.27 0.53 12.85
N LYS A 89 29.14 -0.25 13.93
CA LYS A 89 27.89 -0.94 14.28
C LYS A 89 26.76 0.05 14.57
N ARG A 90 27.05 1.17 15.24
CA ARG A 90 26.07 2.23 15.51
C ARG A 90 25.60 2.88 14.20
N LEU A 91 26.53 3.22 13.32
CA LEU A 91 26.22 3.82 12.01
C LEU A 91 25.40 2.88 11.13
N ASP A 92 25.72 1.58 11.10
CA ASP A 92 24.95 0.61 10.32
C ASP A 92 23.53 0.43 10.88
N LYS A 93 23.40 0.39 12.20
CA LYS A 93 22.08 0.35 12.86
C LYS A 93 21.25 1.59 12.52
N GLU A 94 21.86 2.78 12.57
CA GLU A 94 21.20 4.04 12.21
C GLU A 94 20.76 4.06 10.74
N LYS A 95 21.60 3.57 9.81
CA LYS A 95 21.24 3.44 8.39
C LYS A 95 20.02 2.55 8.20
N VAL A 96 19.97 1.39 8.85
CA VAL A 96 18.84 0.46 8.78
C VAL A 96 17.57 1.08 9.34
N GLU A 97 17.66 1.83 10.45
CA GLU A 97 16.51 2.53 11.02
C GLU A 97 16.00 3.65 10.10
N LYS A 98 16.89 4.45 9.51
CA LYS A 98 16.52 5.47 8.50
C LYS A 98 15.86 4.85 7.27
N GLU A 99 16.37 3.73 6.77
CA GLU A 99 15.79 3.04 5.63
C GLU A 99 14.38 2.51 5.95
N ARG A 100 14.18 1.94 7.14
CA ARG A 100 12.86 1.49 7.61
C ARG A 100 11.87 2.65 7.72
N ALA A 101 12.30 3.77 8.32
CA ALA A 101 11.46 4.96 8.45
C ALA A 101 11.06 5.51 7.07
N ASN A 102 11.99 5.55 6.12
CA ASN A 102 11.72 6.02 4.75
C ASN A 102 10.75 5.07 4.00
N LYS A 103 10.97 3.75 4.09
CA LYS A 103 10.04 2.76 3.53
C LYS A 103 8.64 2.90 4.10
N GLU A 104 8.52 3.19 5.39
CA GLU A 104 7.22 3.41 6.03
C GLU A 104 6.57 4.73 5.57
N SER A 105 7.33 5.82 5.45
CA SER A 105 6.79 7.09 4.95
C SER A 105 6.27 6.97 3.53
N ILE A 106 7.01 6.29 2.64
CA ILE A 106 6.59 6.06 1.25
C ILE A 106 5.26 5.28 1.21
N LYS A 107 5.14 4.20 1.98
CA LYS A 107 3.89 3.41 2.04
C LYS A 107 2.69 4.23 2.53
N ARG A 108 2.91 5.12 3.51
CA ARG A 108 1.86 6.02 4.03
C ARG A 108 1.49 7.10 3.01
N GLU A 109 2.42 7.54 2.18
CA GLU A 109 2.14 8.51 1.12
C GLU A 109 1.36 7.85 -0.02
N GLU A 110 1.78 6.66 -0.45
CA GLU A 110 1.10 5.87 -1.49
C GLU A 110 -0.35 5.54 -1.10
N SER A 111 -0.61 5.21 0.18
CA SER A 111 -1.97 4.95 0.64
C SER A 111 -2.85 6.21 0.64
N LYS A 112 -2.29 7.37 1.02
CA LYS A 112 -2.98 8.66 0.94
C LYS A 112 -3.27 9.06 -0.50
N GLU A 113 -2.35 8.79 -1.42
CA GLU A 113 -2.52 9.08 -2.84
C GLU A 113 -3.64 8.22 -3.43
N LYS A 114 -3.67 6.92 -3.13
CA LYS A 114 -4.78 6.02 -3.51
C LYS A 114 -6.11 6.51 -2.95
N GLU A 115 -6.17 6.93 -1.69
CA GLU A 115 -7.40 7.49 -1.10
C GLU A 115 -7.86 8.76 -1.83
N ARG A 116 -6.92 9.65 -2.16
CA ARG A 116 -7.20 10.89 -2.92
C ARG A 116 -7.70 10.61 -4.32
N GLU A 117 -7.24 9.54 -4.96
CA GLU A 117 -7.70 9.14 -6.29
C GLU A 117 -9.08 8.45 -6.26
N GLU A 118 -9.35 7.66 -5.23
CA GLU A 118 -10.56 6.86 -5.13
C GLU A 118 -11.77 7.65 -4.63
N ARG A 119 -11.59 8.58 -3.67
CA ARG A 119 -12.68 9.41 -3.13
C ARG A 119 -13.48 10.16 -4.21
N PRO A 120 -12.86 10.85 -5.18
CA PRO A 120 -13.59 11.55 -6.23
C PRO A 120 -14.39 10.61 -7.14
N LYS A 121 -13.88 9.39 -7.38
CA LYS A 121 -14.58 8.38 -8.19
C LYS A 121 -15.85 7.91 -7.47
N GLN A 122 -15.73 7.57 -6.18
CA GLN A 122 -16.87 7.18 -5.35
C GLN A 122 -17.90 8.31 -5.20
N GLU A 123 -17.46 9.56 -5.06
CA GLU A 123 -18.36 10.71 -4.95
C GLU A 123 -19.12 10.96 -6.26
N LYS A 124 -18.43 10.88 -7.42
CA LYS A 124 -19.08 10.98 -8.73
C LYS A 124 -20.12 9.88 -8.93
N GLU A 125 -19.79 8.64 -8.60
CA GLU A 125 -20.71 7.50 -8.71
C GLU A 125 -21.96 7.70 -7.83
N ARG A 126 -21.78 8.16 -6.59
CA ARG A 126 -22.91 8.48 -5.69
C ARG A 126 -23.80 9.57 -6.26
N LYS A 127 -23.22 10.66 -6.79
CA LYS A 127 -23.96 11.76 -7.41
C LYS A 127 -24.75 11.29 -8.63
N GLU A 128 -24.13 10.49 -9.49
CA GLU A 128 -24.80 9.93 -10.68
C GLU A 128 -25.97 9.01 -10.29
N LYS A 129 -25.77 8.15 -9.29
CA LYS A 129 -26.82 7.26 -8.78
C LYS A 129 -28.00 8.07 -8.20
N GLU A 130 -27.71 9.11 -7.43
CA GLU A 130 -28.74 9.98 -6.85
C GLU A 130 -29.52 10.74 -7.95
N GLU A 131 -28.83 11.23 -8.98
CA GLU A 131 -29.48 11.91 -10.11
C GLU A 131 -30.39 10.96 -10.89
N ARG A 132 -29.93 9.73 -11.14
CA ARG A 132 -30.73 8.70 -11.78
C ARG A 132 -31.98 8.37 -10.99
N GLU A 133 -31.86 8.21 -9.68
CA GLU A 133 -33.00 7.94 -8.81
C GLU A 133 -34.01 9.11 -8.80
N LYS A 134 -33.52 10.36 -8.79
CA LYS A 134 -34.39 11.55 -8.92
C LYS A 134 -35.14 11.57 -10.25
N ARG A 135 -34.49 11.20 -11.37
CA ARG A 135 -35.14 11.10 -12.69
C ARG A 135 -36.24 10.03 -12.68
N ASP A 136 -35.94 8.84 -12.17
CA ASP A 136 -36.91 7.74 -12.10
C ASP A 136 -38.13 8.11 -11.23
N ARG A 137 -37.91 8.77 -10.09
CA ARG A 137 -39.00 9.26 -9.23
C ARG A 137 -39.85 10.32 -9.95
N MET A 138 -39.22 11.24 -10.67
CA MET A 138 -39.93 12.28 -11.41
C MET A 138 -40.74 11.69 -12.56
N GLU A 139 -40.21 10.70 -13.26
CA GLU A 139 -40.90 10.01 -14.35
C GLU A 139 -42.13 9.25 -13.83
N LYS A 140 -41.99 8.48 -12.74
CA LYS A 140 -43.12 7.81 -12.08
C LYS A 140 -44.19 8.80 -11.64
N ALA A 141 -43.81 9.93 -11.04
CA ALA A 141 -44.75 10.97 -10.63
C ALA A 141 -45.48 11.61 -11.82
N LYS A 142 -44.79 11.82 -12.95
CA LYS A 142 -45.42 12.32 -14.19
C LYS A 142 -46.42 11.31 -14.76
N GLU A 143 -46.08 10.03 -14.77
CA GLU A 143 -46.97 8.97 -15.25
C GLU A 143 -48.24 8.88 -14.38
N GLU A 144 -48.08 8.96 -13.06
CA GLU A 144 -49.22 8.95 -12.13
C GLU A 144 -50.12 10.18 -12.30
N ARG A 145 -49.54 11.38 -12.47
CA ARG A 145 -50.30 12.59 -12.77
C ARG A 145 -51.10 12.46 -14.07
N LYS A 146 -50.48 11.91 -15.11
CA LYS A 146 -51.14 11.67 -16.40
C LYS A 146 -52.32 10.70 -16.25
N LYS A 147 -52.15 9.60 -15.52
CA LYS A 147 -53.24 8.65 -15.22
C LYS A 147 -54.41 9.33 -14.49
N LYS A 148 -54.13 10.15 -13.47
CA LYS A 148 -55.16 10.91 -12.74
C LYS A 148 -55.88 11.92 -13.65
N GLU A 149 -55.15 12.59 -14.54
CA GLU A 149 -55.72 13.54 -15.50
C GLU A 149 -56.64 12.83 -16.51
N ASP A 150 -56.20 11.71 -17.07
CA ASP A 150 -56.98 10.91 -18.00
C ASP A 150 -58.26 10.34 -17.34
N GLU A 151 -58.16 9.91 -16.08
CA GLU A 151 -59.33 9.48 -15.29
C GLU A 151 -60.32 10.63 -15.05
N LYS A 152 -59.81 11.83 -14.73
CA LYS A 152 -60.65 13.02 -14.54
C LYS A 152 -61.37 13.40 -15.83
N LYS A 153 -60.68 13.40 -16.98
CA LYS A 153 -61.29 13.66 -18.30
C LYS A 153 -62.35 12.62 -18.65
N LYS A 154 -62.13 11.34 -18.29
CA LYS A 154 -63.13 10.28 -18.51
C LYS A 154 -64.40 10.55 -17.68
N LYS A 155 -64.27 10.88 -16.39
CA LYS A 155 -65.40 11.22 -15.51
C LYS A 155 -66.18 12.42 -16.02
N GLU A 156 -65.50 13.48 -16.43
CA GLU A 156 -66.12 14.69 -16.98
C GLU A 156 -66.91 14.39 -18.27
N LYS A 157 -66.34 13.57 -19.17
CA LYS A 157 -67.01 13.15 -20.41
C LYS A 157 -68.25 12.30 -20.16
N ASP A 158 -68.21 11.42 -19.16
CA ASP A 158 -69.36 10.59 -18.75
C ASP A 158 -70.45 11.44 -18.07
N GLU A 159 -70.08 12.44 -17.27
CA GLU A 159 -71.03 13.38 -16.67
C GLU A 159 -71.72 14.26 -17.73
N ALA A 160 -70.97 14.76 -18.72
CA ALA A 160 -71.52 15.49 -19.85
C ALA A 160 -72.49 14.63 -20.69
N ARG A 161 -72.24 13.32 -20.83
CA ARG A 161 -73.16 12.38 -21.49
C ARG A 161 -74.45 12.17 -20.70
N ARG A 162 -74.39 12.15 -19.37
CA ARG A 162 -75.60 12.07 -18.51
C ARG A 162 -76.46 13.32 -18.67
N LYS A 163 -75.86 14.50 -18.58
CA LYS A 163 -76.55 15.80 -18.77
C LYS A 163 -77.16 15.96 -20.17
N LYS A 164 -76.53 15.41 -21.22
CA LYS A 164 -77.11 15.39 -22.57
C LYS A 164 -78.29 14.42 -22.74
N LYS A 165 -78.39 13.36 -21.92
CA LYS A 165 -79.54 12.44 -21.92
C LYS A 165 -80.72 12.94 -21.10
N GLU A 166 -80.50 13.89 -20.19
CA GLU A 166 -81.55 14.57 -19.41
C GLU A 166 -82.16 15.79 -20.12
N VAL A 167 -81.82 16.03 -21.40
CA VAL A 167 -82.59 16.97 -22.23
C VAL A 167 -83.89 16.27 -22.62
N PRO A 168 -85.07 16.83 -22.28
CA PRO A 168 -86.34 16.16 -22.50
C PRO A 168 -86.55 15.88 -23.99
N GLU A 169 -86.90 14.62 -24.25
CA GLU A 169 -87.35 14.07 -25.53
C GLU A 169 -88.76 14.58 -25.87
N GLU A 170 -89.02 15.88 -25.67
CA GLU A 170 -90.30 16.55 -25.99
C GLU A 170 -90.08 17.59 -27.08
N ALA A 171 -89.64 17.16 -28.27
CA ALA A 171 -89.80 17.92 -29.51
C ALA A 171 -89.34 17.09 -30.73
N GLN A 172 -89.85 15.86 -30.91
CA GLN A 172 -89.73 15.16 -32.20
C GLN A 172 -90.71 13.98 -32.38
N GLU A 173 -91.96 14.14 -31.94
CA GLU A 173 -93.08 13.29 -32.39
C GLU A 173 -94.15 14.13 -33.09
N GLU A 174 -93.79 14.86 -34.15
CA GLU A 174 -94.82 15.32 -35.09
C GLU A 174 -94.21 15.63 -36.46
N THR A 175 -94.07 14.62 -37.33
CA THR A 175 -94.43 14.78 -38.75
C THR A 175 -94.52 13.42 -39.45
N VAL A 176 -95.76 12.97 -39.58
CA VAL A 176 -96.41 12.61 -40.86
C VAL A 176 -95.76 11.50 -41.71
N LYS A 177 -96.47 10.36 -41.68
CA LYS A 177 -96.59 9.34 -42.74
C LYS A 177 -96.52 9.94 -44.16
N LYS A 178 -95.75 9.31 -45.05
CA LYS A 178 -96.22 9.00 -46.41
C LYS A 178 -95.38 7.88 -47.05
N GLU A 179 -96.11 6.90 -47.54
CA GLU A 179 -95.69 5.77 -48.36
C GLU A 179 -95.05 6.26 -49.67
N GLY A 180 -94.11 5.48 -50.21
CA GLY A 180 -93.55 5.76 -51.53
C GLY A 180 -92.26 4.99 -51.81
N THR A 181 -92.43 3.79 -52.35
CA THR A 181 -91.53 3.07 -53.27
C THR A 181 -90.25 3.77 -53.75
N SER A 182 -89.11 3.08 -53.66
CA SER A 182 -88.13 2.86 -54.74
C SER A 182 -86.71 2.74 -54.18
N SER A 183 -86.15 1.54 -54.25
CA SER A 183 -84.70 1.31 -54.16
C SER A 183 -83.94 2.18 -55.17
N PRO A 184 -82.66 2.50 -54.91
CA PRO A 184 -81.65 1.92 -55.78
C PRO A 184 -80.40 1.40 -55.05
N ILE A 185 -79.89 0.34 -55.67
CA ILE A 185 -78.68 -0.44 -55.42
C ILE A 185 -77.42 0.39 -55.77
N VAL A 186 -76.47 0.43 -54.81
CA VAL A 186 -74.99 0.36 -54.95
C VAL A 186 -74.26 1.47 -55.73
N LYS A 187 -73.26 2.13 -55.08
CA LYS A 187 -71.80 2.09 -55.40
C LYS A 187 -71.00 3.21 -54.72
N THR A 188 -69.70 2.92 -54.53
CA THR A 188 -68.55 3.75 -54.08
C THR A 188 -68.09 3.42 -52.64
N GLU A 189 -67.37 2.31 -52.43
CA GLU A 189 -65.92 2.14 -52.66
C GLU A 189 -65.02 3.17 -51.92
N PHE A 190 -64.72 2.84 -50.66
CA PHE A 190 -63.35 2.65 -50.16
C PHE A 190 -62.25 3.69 -50.48
N GLU A 191 -62.51 4.98 -50.35
CA GLU A 191 -61.49 6.01 -50.69
C GLU A 191 -60.80 6.68 -49.49
N ARG A 192 -60.17 5.94 -48.56
CA ARG A 192 -59.26 6.55 -47.54
C ARG A 192 -58.03 5.73 -47.12
N SER A 193 -57.63 4.69 -47.84
CA SER A 193 -56.48 3.83 -47.47
C SER A 193 -55.16 4.13 -48.20
N ALA A 194 -55.08 5.15 -49.06
CA ALA A 194 -53.90 5.38 -49.92
C ALA A 194 -52.85 6.41 -49.43
N LYS A 195 -52.96 6.99 -48.22
CA LYS A 195 -51.98 7.99 -47.72
C LYS A 195 -50.88 7.45 -46.78
N LYS A 196 -50.85 6.15 -46.48
CA LYS A 196 -49.90 5.57 -45.49
C LYS A 196 -48.66 4.87 -46.05
N THR A 197 -48.54 4.74 -47.38
CA THR A 197 -47.48 3.92 -47.98
C THR A 197 -46.30 4.73 -48.55
N GLN A 198 -46.46 6.03 -48.80
CA GLN A 198 -45.38 6.87 -49.34
C GLN A 198 -44.44 7.43 -48.26
N GLU A 199 -44.91 7.60 -47.00
CA GLU A 199 -44.08 8.14 -45.91
C GLU A 199 -43.07 7.12 -45.34
N LYS A 200 -43.29 5.82 -45.58
CA LYS A 200 -42.43 4.75 -45.03
C LYS A 200 -41.18 4.50 -45.88
N THR A 201 -41.18 4.81 -47.18
CA THR A 201 -40.01 4.62 -48.05
C THR A 201 -38.97 5.73 -47.89
N GLU A 202 -39.38 6.96 -47.56
CA GLU A 202 -38.44 8.08 -47.32
C GLU A 202 -37.67 7.99 -46.00
N LYS A 203 -38.26 7.41 -44.94
CA LYS A 203 -37.54 7.22 -43.66
C LYS A 203 -36.47 6.12 -43.74
N VAL A 204 -36.61 5.14 -44.63
CA VAL A 204 -35.62 4.06 -44.84
C VAL A 204 -34.45 4.55 -45.72
N LYS A 205 -34.76 5.16 -46.88
CA LYS A 205 -34.15 6.43 -47.33
C LYS A 205 -32.97 7.01 -46.53
N PHE A 206 -33.39 7.83 -45.58
CA PHE A 206 -32.55 8.72 -44.78
C PHE A 206 -31.67 7.98 -43.77
N ARG A 207 -32.10 6.80 -43.30
CA ARG A 207 -31.31 5.99 -42.36
C ARG A 207 -30.15 5.26 -43.04
N LEU A 208 -30.31 4.81 -44.28
CA LEU A 208 -29.19 4.17 -45.02
C LEU A 208 -28.09 5.17 -45.40
N LEU A 209 -28.45 6.41 -45.74
CA LEU A 209 -27.49 7.47 -46.09
C LEU A 209 -26.64 7.91 -44.89
N LYS A 210 -27.19 7.94 -43.67
CA LYS A 210 -26.44 8.33 -42.47
C LYS A 210 -25.38 7.31 -42.02
N ILE A 211 -25.54 6.04 -42.38
CA ILE A 211 -24.61 4.98 -41.98
C ILE A 211 -23.35 4.98 -42.88
N LYS A 212 -23.46 5.41 -44.14
CA LYS A 212 -22.32 5.45 -45.07
C LYS A 212 -21.37 6.65 -44.93
N VAL A 213 -21.71 7.67 -44.14
CA VAL A 213 -20.89 8.91 -43.98
C VAL A 213 -19.96 8.85 -42.76
N LYS A 214 -19.95 7.73 -42.02
CA LYS A 214 -19.19 7.60 -40.76
C LYS A 214 -18.10 6.50 -40.78
N ALA A 215 -17.68 6.07 -41.97
CA ALA A 215 -16.53 5.21 -42.18
C ALA A 215 -15.46 5.96 -42.97
#